data_AF-A0A9W7C166-F1
#
_entry.id   AF-A0A9W7C166-F1
#
_cell.length_a   1.000
_cell.length_b   1.000
_cell.length_c   1.000
_cell.angle_alpha   90.00
_cell.angle_beta   90.00
_cell.angle_gamma   90.00
#
_symmetry.space_group_name_H-M   'P 1'
#
loop_
_entity.id
_entity.type
_entity.pdbx_description
1 polymer ?
#
loop_
_entity_poly.entity_id
_entity_poly.type
_entity_poly.pdbx_seq_one_letter_code
_entity_poly.pdbx_strand_id
1 'polypeptide(L)'
;MKILPHESTPRSERDYLGGIPLGTPLKAMRKSIRAAVGVKVKRLSLIRSELLDLHTGVLFFGAGLSIIDMIFDILMVHEFALQGQLAYASATLGTVIASLLLQLVLTFEFHGKEGWWSILREMLFVVLLIKPGIDASRVVKKRKRRVNSILDPHTEMLIFKSTELVLEVIPGAIIQAIAFVSGQRSNVATLSLISSLCTAGFISADIAIEKDINKRSRMYAPFFYGIVPLTSVRGAVCISILFLLLSTSQLSLRIFALALCVVESRSIAAAYVGIEVGLMLVIKLIRRDFIYWPAIPNVTSLVLMSFSSRCAVKLIMDFTGMLQARHPYEMGGAYFSFTFLTTPFIAAYFGSRYMAYIEDFEPSERPDFAFASDQVYYTIAILGALQICCYALLIRLVDSKYRWTFVSTMTGKQYCSKAFHEASDDLNKFEVLTNNRFLWKDFEEEIKEWLSTSIPTWLAEEAEWFDDAMKAQIPDSLVDDPALLLKIRGQSVARVIRNNSRRRSSIAAMIVPTIAGTTAEGL
;
A
#
# COMPACT_ATOMS: atom_id res chain seq x y z
N MET A 1 -18.22 -45.30 11.13
CA MET A 1 -19.59 -45.36 11.68
C MET A 1 -19.57 -44.96 13.15
N LYS A 2 -19.89 -43.69 13.44
CA LYS A 2 -20.43 -43.18 14.72
C LYS A 2 -20.84 -41.74 14.44
N ILE A 3 -22.16 -41.54 14.34
CA ILE A 3 -22.84 -40.26 14.14
C ILE A 3 -23.15 -39.68 15.52
N LEU A 4 -23.16 -38.34 15.62
CA LEU A 4 -23.99 -37.43 16.46
C LEU A 4 -23.16 -36.24 17.00
N PRO A 5 -23.76 -35.07 17.29
CA PRO A 5 -24.76 -34.33 16.52
C PRO A 5 -24.40 -32.83 16.33
N HIS A 6 -25.17 -32.19 15.45
CA HIS A 6 -25.24 -30.74 15.22
C HIS A 6 -25.96 -30.06 16.39
N GLU A 7 -25.38 -28.99 16.96
CA GLU A 7 -26.09 -27.78 17.47
C GLU A 7 -25.11 -26.80 18.14
N SER A 8 -25.06 -25.56 17.64
CA SER A 8 -24.57 -24.42 18.43
C SER A 8 -25.40 -23.19 18.11
N THR A 9 -26.45 -23.02 18.90
CA THR A 9 -27.13 -21.74 19.12
C THR A 9 -26.16 -20.76 19.81
N PRO A 10 -26.32 -19.45 19.61
CA PRO A 10 -25.44 -18.45 20.23
C PRO A 10 -25.72 -18.39 21.74
N ARG A 11 -24.72 -18.73 22.55
CA ARG A 11 -24.77 -18.54 24.00
C ARG A 11 -24.96 -17.07 24.33
N SER A 12 -26.10 -16.76 24.96
CA SER A 12 -26.41 -15.43 25.47
C SER A 12 -25.41 -15.02 26.58
N GLU A 13 -25.17 -13.71 26.74
CA GLU A 13 -24.28 -13.10 27.74
C GLU A 13 -24.56 -13.47 29.21
N ARG A 14 -25.63 -14.22 29.50
CA ARG A 14 -26.00 -14.62 30.87
C ARG A 14 -25.13 -15.72 31.46
N ASP A 15 -24.48 -16.55 30.65
CA ASP A 15 -23.75 -17.72 31.17
C ASP A 15 -22.39 -17.37 31.81
N TYR A 16 -21.85 -16.16 31.61
CA TYR A 16 -20.61 -15.71 32.25
C TYR A 16 -20.81 -15.05 33.62
N LEU A 17 -22.06 -14.85 34.04
CA LEU A 17 -22.42 -14.27 35.34
C LEU A 17 -22.87 -15.32 36.37
N GLY A 18 -22.90 -16.61 36.01
CA GLY A 18 -23.45 -17.71 36.82
C GLY A 18 -22.67 -18.10 38.09
N GLY A 19 -21.69 -17.31 38.52
CA GLY A 19 -20.84 -17.61 39.68
C GLY A 19 -20.88 -16.59 40.80
N ILE A 20 -21.84 -15.66 40.81
CA ILE A 20 -21.92 -14.62 41.86
C ILE A 20 -23.00 -15.05 42.88
N PRO A 21 -22.63 -15.43 44.12
CA PRO A 21 -23.61 -15.80 45.13
C PRO A 21 -24.52 -14.60 45.46
N LEU A 22 -25.83 -14.83 45.42
CA LEU A 22 -26.86 -13.88 45.84
C LEU A 22 -26.63 -13.52 47.31
N GLY A 23 -26.11 -12.32 47.56
CA GLY A 23 -25.76 -11.84 48.91
C GLY A 23 -24.48 -10.98 48.98
N THR A 24 -23.74 -10.82 47.89
CA THR A 24 -22.55 -9.97 47.89
C THR A 24 -22.92 -8.48 48.01
N PRO A 25 -22.35 -7.73 48.97
CA PRO A 25 -22.66 -6.31 49.12
C PRO A 25 -22.23 -5.55 47.86
N LEU A 26 -23.04 -4.61 47.39
CA LEU A 26 -22.83 -3.77 46.19
C LEU A 26 -21.39 -3.21 46.07
N LYS A 27 -20.71 -2.98 47.20
CA LYS A 27 -19.30 -2.56 47.27
C LYS A 27 -18.32 -3.65 46.80
N ALA A 28 -18.54 -4.92 47.16
CA ALA A 28 -17.73 -6.06 46.73
C ALA A 28 -17.92 -6.33 45.23
N MET A 29 -19.15 -6.24 44.73
CA MET A 29 -19.46 -6.35 43.29
C MET A 29 -18.77 -5.25 42.48
N ARG A 30 -18.85 -3.98 42.92
CA ARG A 30 -18.14 -2.85 42.29
C ARG A 30 -16.62 -3.01 42.33
N LYS A 31 -16.06 -3.63 43.38
CA LYS A 31 -14.61 -3.91 43.49
C LYS A 31 -14.18 -5.01 42.52
N SER A 32 -14.94 -6.10 42.41
CA SER A 32 -14.69 -7.17 41.43
C SER A 32 -14.79 -6.67 39.99
N ILE A 33 -15.81 -5.87 39.65
CA ILE A 33 -15.94 -5.28 38.32
C ILE A 33 -14.75 -4.35 38.02
N ARG A 34 -14.34 -3.49 38.95
CA ARG A 34 -13.15 -2.64 38.78
C ARG A 34 -11.87 -3.44 38.60
N ALA A 35 -11.69 -4.53 39.34
CA ALA A 35 -10.55 -5.41 39.20
C ALA A 35 -10.53 -6.11 37.83
N ALA A 36 -11.66 -6.66 37.39
CA ALA A 36 -11.80 -7.30 36.08
C ALA A 36 -11.57 -6.31 34.92
N VAL A 37 -12.13 -5.10 35.00
CA VAL A 37 -11.90 -4.03 34.04
C VAL A 37 -10.43 -3.60 34.05
N GLY A 38 -9.82 -3.44 35.23
CA GLY A 38 -8.40 -3.09 35.36
C GLY A 38 -7.47 -4.13 34.73
N VAL A 39 -7.73 -5.42 34.95
CA VAL A 39 -6.98 -6.51 34.30
C VAL A 39 -7.16 -6.48 32.78
N LYS A 40 -8.39 -6.26 32.29
CA LYS A 40 -8.66 -6.16 30.85
C LYS A 40 -7.97 -4.97 30.21
N VAL A 41 -7.99 -3.80 30.84
CA VAL A 41 -7.29 -2.59 30.36
C VAL A 41 -5.79 -2.81 30.32
N LYS A 42 -5.20 -3.38 31.39
CA LYS A 42 -3.76 -3.71 31.44
C LYS A 42 -3.36 -4.71 30.36
N ARG A 43 -4.19 -5.72 30.09
CA ARG A 43 -3.95 -6.70 29.03
C ARG A 43 -4.00 -6.04 27.64
N LEU A 44 -4.98 -5.16 27.39
CA LEU A 44 -5.10 -4.45 26.12
C LEU A 44 -3.96 -3.46 25.90
N SER A 45 -3.50 -2.76 26.95
CA SER A 45 -2.34 -1.88 26.83
C SER A 45 -1.06 -2.66 26.50
N LEU A 46 -0.88 -3.86 27.08
CA LEU A 46 0.27 -4.72 26.79
C LEU A 46 0.24 -5.24 25.34
N ILE A 47 -0.91 -5.75 24.89
CA ILE A 47 -1.07 -6.20 23.49
C ILE A 47 -0.79 -5.03 22.53
N ARG A 48 -1.25 -3.83 22.87
CA ARG A 48 -1.01 -2.64 22.06
C ARG A 48 0.47 -2.25 21.98
N SER A 49 1.23 -2.37 23.08
CA SER A 49 2.68 -2.11 23.05
C SER A 49 3.40 -3.17 22.21
N GLU A 50 3.10 -4.46 22.42
CA GLU A 50 3.72 -5.54 21.64
C GLU A 50 3.42 -5.43 20.13
N LEU A 51 2.19 -5.05 19.75
CA LEU A 51 1.84 -4.80 18.35
C LEU A 51 2.59 -3.60 17.76
N LEU A 52 2.86 -2.56 18.56
CA LEU A 52 3.63 -1.40 18.11
C LEU A 52 5.10 -1.75 17.90
N ASP A 53 5.67 -2.57 18.78
CA ASP A 53 7.05 -3.06 18.66
C ASP A 53 7.18 -3.98 17.43
N LEU A 54 6.21 -4.88 17.22
CA LEU A 54 6.13 -5.71 16.03
C LEU A 54 6.05 -4.87 14.76
N HIS A 55 5.14 -3.88 14.72
CA HIS A 55 4.98 -2.95 13.59
C HIS A 55 6.29 -2.21 13.29
N THR A 56 6.95 -1.70 14.32
CA THR A 56 8.24 -1.02 14.19
C THR A 56 9.31 -1.96 13.63
N GLY A 57 9.40 -3.18 14.15
CA GLY A 57 10.34 -4.20 13.68
C GLY A 57 10.13 -4.57 12.21
N VAL A 58 8.87 -4.76 11.79
CA VAL A 58 8.50 -5.10 10.40
C VAL A 58 8.91 -4.00 9.43
N LEU A 59 8.67 -2.73 9.76
CA LEU A 59 9.04 -1.60 8.91
C LEU A 59 10.56 -1.49 8.69
N PHE A 60 11.36 -1.63 9.75
CA PHE A 60 12.81 -1.59 9.63
C PHE A 60 13.39 -2.85 9.00
N PHE A 61 12.77 -4.01 9.21
CA PHE A 61 13.14 -5.25 8.50
C PHE A 61 12.93 -5.10 6.99
N GLY A 62 11.81 -4.50 6.57
CA GLY A 62 11.56 -4.17 5.16
C GLY A 62 12.59 -3.21 4.57
N ALA A 63 12.99 -2.18 5.31
CA ALA A 63 14.05 -1.27 4.89
C ALA A 63 15.41 -1.99 4.76
N GLY A 64 15.72 -2.94 5.65
CA GLY A 64 16.91 -3.79 5.54
C GLY A 64 16.88 -4.72 4.33
N LEU A 65 15.72 -5.32 4.04
CA LEU A 65 15.54 -6.17 2.85
C LEU A 65 15.76 -5.40 1.54
N SER A 66 15.33 -4.13 1.46
CA SER A 66 15.59 -3.28 0.29
C SER A 66 17.08 -3.08 0.02
N ILE A 67 17.92 -2.92 1.07
CA ILE A 67 19.37 -2.83 0.91
C ILE A 67 19.97 -4.17 0.45
N ILE A 68 19.47 -5.29 0.98
CA ILE A 68 19.91 -6.63 0.57
C ILE A 68 19.57 -6.89 -0.90
N ASP A 69 18.37 -6.48 -1.35
CA ASP A 69 17.92 -6.62 -2.74
C ASP A 69 18.85 -5.88 -3.71
N MET A 70 19.19 -4.63 -3.40
CA MET A 70 20.19 -3.84 -4.15
C MET A 70 21.55 -4.56 -4.25
N ILE A 71 22.02 -5.18 -3.17
CA ILE A 71 23.28 -5.94 -3.18
C ILE A 71 23.17 -7.13 -4.16
N PHE A 72 22.07 -7.87 -4.11
CA PHE A 72 21.84 -8.99 -5.03
C PHE A 72 21.74 -8.53 -6.49
N ASP A 73 21.11 -7.40 -6.77
CA ASP A 73 21.06 -6.85 -8.13
C ASP A 73 22.45 -6.51 -8.67
N ILE A 74 23.32 -5.89 -7.87
CA ILE A 74 24.71 -5.61 -8.25
C ILE A 74 25.47 -6.92 -8.50
N LEU A 75 25.32 -7.91 -7.62
CA LEU A 75 25.94 -9.22 -7.77
C LEU A 75 25.49 -9.91 -9.05
N MET A 76 24.20 -9.84 -9.38
CA MET A 76 23.66 -10.45 -10.60
C MET A 76 24.11 -9.74 -11.87
N VAL A 77 24.21 -8.40 -11.87
CA VAL A 77 24.79 -7.66 -13.01
C VAL A 77 26.23 -8.11 -13.24
N HIS A 78 27.03 -8.24 -12.18
CA HIS A 78 28.40 -8.71 -12.27
C HIS A 78 28.49 -10.17 -12.75
N GLU A 79 27.68 -11.06 -12.19
CA GLU A 79 27.64 -12.48 -12.57
C GLU A 79 27.24 -12.66 -14.05
N PHE A 80 26.19 -11.96 -14.50
CA PHE A 80 25.78 -12.00 -15.90
C PHE A 80 26.86 -11.46 -16.84
N ALA A 81 27.60 -10.41 -16.43
CA ALA A 81 28.72 -9.88 -17.19
C ALA A 81 29.89 -10.89 -17.28
N LEU A 82 30.24 -11.56 -16.19
CA LEU A 82 31.28 -12.61 -16.17
C LEU A 82 30.93 -13.79 -17.08
N GLN A 83 29.66 -14.16 -17.13
CA GLN A 83 29.16 -15.24 -17.98
C GLN A 83 28.95 -14.79 -19.45
N GLY A 84 29.33 -13.56 -19.82
CA GLY A 84 29.20 -13.03 -21.18
C GLY A 84 27.76 -12.68 -21.59
N GLN A 85 26.79 -12.76 -20.67
CA GLN A 85 25.37 -12.51 -20.95
C GLN A 85 25.01 -11.03 -20.74
N LEU A 86 25.60 -10.18 -21.57
CA LEU A 86 25.48 -8.72 -21.48
C LEU A 86 24.02 -8.22 -21.62
N ALA A 87 23.16 -8.96 -22.31
CA ALA A 87 21.75 -8.62 -22.43
C ALA A 87 21.02 -8.68 -21.08
N TYR A 88 21.24 -9.72 -20.27
CA TYR A 88 20.63 -9.80 -18.94
C TYR A 88 21.27 -8.82 -17.96
N ALA A 89 22.60 -8.65 -18.02
CA ALA A 89 23.31 -7.67 -17.19
C ALA A 89 22.78 -6.24 -17.42
N SER A 90 22.65 -5.82 -18.68
CA SER A 90 22.14 -4.49 -19.04
C SER A 90 20.65 -4.33 -18.72
N ALA A 91 19.85 -5.39 -18.87
CA ALA A 91 18.44 -5.36 -18.50
C ALA A 91 18.26 -5.18 -16.97
N THR A 92 18.96 -5.95 -16.14
CA THR A 92 18.92 -5.81 -14.68
C THR A 92 19.43 -4.44 -14.22
N LEU A 93 20.52 -3.93 -14.81
CA LEU A 93 20.99 -2.58 -14.50
C LEU A 93 19.96 -1.52 -14.90
N GLY A 94 19.29 -1.72 -16.04
CA GLY A 94 18.24 -0.82 -16.53
C GLY A 94 17.05 -0.72 -15.58
N THR A 95 16.64 -1.80 -14.93
CA THR A 95 15.51 -1.81 -13.98
C THR A 95 15.83 -1.02 -12.71
N VAL A 96 17.05 -1.17 -12.18
CA VAL A 96 17.54 -0.39 -11.02
C VAL A 96 17.60 1.11 -11.37
N ILE A 97 18.18 1.45 -12.53
CA ILE A 97 18.29 2.86 -12.97
C ILE A 97 16.89 3.47 -13.18
N ALA A 98 15.96 2.73 -13.79
CA ALA A 98 14.60 3.21 -14.03
C ALA A 98 13.86 3.49 -12.71
N SER A 99 13.97 2.60 -11.72
CA SER A 99 13.44 2.78 -10.38
C SER A 99 14.00 4.03 -9.72
N LEU A 100 15.33 4.17 -9.69
CA LEU A 100 16.00 5.34 -9.11
C LEU A 100 15.54 6.65 -9.77
N LEU A 101 15.50 6.70 -11.10
CA LEU A 101 15.09 7.90 -11.84
C LEU A 101 13.64 8.30 -11.53
N LEU A 102 12.70 7.35 -11.51
CA LEU A 102 11.32 7.67 -11.19
C LEU A 102 11.18 8.10 -9.72
N GLN A 103 11.90 7.48 -8.80
CA GLN A 103 11.91 7.88 -7.40
C GLN A 103 12.42 9.32 -7.21
N LEU A 104 13.42 9.74 -7.98
CA LEU A 104 13.87 11.14 -7.97
C LEU A 104 12.78 12.08 -8.50
N VAL A 105 12.13 11.75 -9.61
CA VAL A 105 11.01 12.55 -10.15
C VAL A 105 9.88 12.67 -9.12
N LEU A 106 9.47 11.57 -8.49
CA LEU A 106 8.42 11.59 -7.46
C LEU A 106 8.82 12.44 -6.25
N THR A 107 10.08 12.36 -5.83
CA THR A 107 10.62 13.18 -4.73
C THR A 107 10.57 14.67 -5.08
N PHE A 108 10.88 15.03 -6.33
CA PHE A 108 10.76 16.42 -6.80
C PHE A 108 9.32 16.91 -6.73
N GLU A 109 8.38 16.12 -7.26
CA GLU A 109 6.95 16.46 -7.31
C GLU A 109 6.36 16.62 -5.89
N PHE A 110 6.64 15.68 -4.99
CA PHE A 110 6.04 15.69 -3.64
C PHE A 110 6.60 16.80 -2.75
N HIS A 111 7.87 17.16 -2.91
CA HIS A 111 8.54 18.17 -2.08
C HIS A 111 8.80 19.51 -2.79
N GLY A 112 8.35 19.67 -4.05
CA GLY A 112 8.62 20.84 -4.88
C GLY A 112 8.23 22.19 -4.25
N LYS A 113 7.30 22.17 -3.28
CA LYS A 113 6.79 23.36 -2.57
C LYS A 113 7.37 23.54 -1.16
N GLU A 114 8.26 22.65 -0.70
CA GLU A 114 8.89 22.69 0.64
C GLU A 114 10.19 23.52 0.69
N GLY A 115 10.68 23.98 -0.47
CA GLY A 115 11.91 24.77 -0.62
C GLY A 115 13.12 23.93 -1.05
N TRP A 116 14.05 24.56 -1.78
CA TRP A 116 15.16 23.89 -2.47
C TRP A 116 16.05 23.01 -1.57
N TRP A 117 16.40 23.47 -0.37
CA TRP A 117 17.21 22.66 0.57
C TRP A 117 16.49 21.41 1.08
N SER A 118 15.16 21.47 1.23
CA SER A 118 14.37 20.28 1.60
C SER A 118 14.39 19.26 0.46
N ILE A 119 14.18 19.74 -0.78
CA ILE A 119 14.19 18.90 -1.99
C ILE A 119 15.55 18.22 -2.14
N LEU A 120 16.66 18.97 -2.14
CA LEU A 120 18.00 18.41 -2.27
C LEU A 120 18.30 17.34 -1.22
N ARG A 121 17.85 17.54 0.03
CA ARG A 121 18.02 16.56 1.09
C ARG A 121 17.23 15.28 0.82
N GLU A 122 15.97 15.38 0.41
CA GLU A 122 15.16 14.19 0.09
C GLU A 122 15.72 13.45 -1.14
N MET A 123 16.19 14.19 -2.16
CA MET A 123 16.87 13.62 -3.33
C MET A 123 18.15 12.88 -2.94
N LEU A 124 18.94 13.46 -2.04
CA LEU A 124 20.15 12.81 -1.53
C LEU A 124 19.81 11.50 -0.82
N PHE A 125 18.70 11.43 -0.09
CA PHE A 125 18.25 10.19 0.54
C PHE A 125 17.90 9.09 -0.47
N VAL A 126 17.34 9.47 -1.63
CA VAL A 126 17.08 8.54 -2.75
C VAL A 126 18.40 8.06 -3.35
N VAL A 127 19.31 8.98 -3.71
CA VAL A 127 20.60 8.63 -4.35
C VAL A 127 21.48 7.77 -3.43
N LEU A 128 21.46 8.04 -2.12
CA LEU A 128 22.18 7.24 -1.13
C LEU A 128 21.46 5.94 -0.76
N LEU A 129 20.27 5.68 -1.32
CA LEU A 129 19.47 4.46 -1.12
C LEU A 129 19.09 4.23 0.35
N ILE A 130 19.04 5.31 1.15
CA ILE A 130 18.67 5.28 2.57
C ILE A 130 17.22 5.73 2.81
N LYS A 131 16.53 6.17 1.76
CA LYS A 131 15.14 6.62 1.84
C LYS A 131 14.18 5.62 2.50
N PRO A 132 14.22 4.29 2.20
CA PRO A 132 13.35 3.32 2.86
C PRO A 132 13.45 3.35 4.39
N GLY A 133 14.66 3.46 4.94
CA GLY A 133 14.88 3.54 6.39
C GLY A 133 14.43 4.87 7.00
N ILE A 134 14.60 5.97 6.26
CA ILE A 134 14.16 7.30 6.70
C ILE A 134 12.64 7.39 6.73
N ASP A 135 11.97 6.89 5.70
CA ASP A 135 10.51 6.91 5.62
C ASP A 135 9.89 5.96 6.67
N ALA A 136 10.46 4.78 6.89
CA ALA A 136 10.09 3.92 8.02
C ALA A 136 10.20 4.67 9.36
N SER A 137 11.30 5.39 9.60
CA SER A 137 11.49 6.20 10.82
C SER A 137 10.43 7.29 10.97
N ARG A 138 10.01 7.93 9.86
CA ARG A 138 8.97 9.00 9.87
C ARG A 138 7.60 8.43 10.21
N VAL A 139 7.25 7.27 9.67
CA VAL A 139 5.99 6.58 9.92
C VAL A 139 5.89 6.11 11.37
N VAL A 140 6.94 5.47 11.90
CA VAL A 140 7.00 5.04 13.31
C VAL A 140 6.88 6.23 14.26
N LYS A 141 7.56 7.34 13.96
CA LYS A 141 7.49 8.59 14.74
C LYS A 141 6.18 9.36 14.56
N LYS A 142 5.24 8.88 13.73
CA LYS A 142 3.94 9.51 13.44
C LYS A 142 4.07 10.99 13.11
N ARG A 143 5.09 11.34 12.31
CA ARG A 143 5.31 12.72 11.88
C ARG A 143 4.07 13.21 11.12
N LYS A 144 3.54 14.37 11.52
CA LYS A 144 2.47 15.04 10.78
C LYS A 144 2.99 15.45 9.40
N ARG A 145 2.07 15.60 8.43
CA ARG A 145 2.38 16.13 7.08
C ARG A 145 3.16 17.44 7.21
N ARG A 146 4.28 17.57 6.49
CA ARG A 146 5.07 18.81 6.49
C ARG A 146 4.27 19.94 5.84
N VAL A 147 4.54 21.18 6.25
CA VAL A 147 3.95 22.37 5.63
C VAL A 147 4.34 22.38 4.15
N ASN A 148 3.36 22.54 3.26
CA ASN A 148 3.47 22.48 1.79
C ASN A 148 3.77 21.12 1.14
N SER A 149 3.91 20.05 1.93
CA SER A 149 4.03 18.70 1.37
C SER A 149 2.70 18.24 0.79
N ILE A 150 2.74 17.55 -0.35
CA ILE A 150 1.54 17.03 -1.00
C ILE A 150 0.96 15.85 -0.22
N LEU A 151 1.82 14.94 0.24
CA LEU A 151 1.44 13.65 0.82
C LEU A 151 1.77 13.56 2.30
N ASP A 152 1.03 12.71 3.02
CA ASP A 152 1.43 12.29 4.35
C ASP A 152 2.58 11.27 4.29
N PRO A 153 3.47 11.21 5.31
CA PRO A 153 4.65 10.34 5.27
C PRO A 153 4.34 8.85 5.05
N HIS A 154 3.17 8.38 5.50
CA HIS A 154 2.77 6.99 5.32
C HIS A 154 2.38 6.72 3.85
N THR A 155 1.56 7.58 3.25
CA THR A 155 1.21 7.46 1.83
C THR A 155 2.44 7.61 0.93
N GLU A 156 3.35 8.53 1.25
CA GLU A 156 4.62 8.68 0.53
C GLU A 156 5.42 7.37 0.55
N MET A 157 5.67 6.79 1.73
CA MET A 157 6.39 5.51 1.87
C MET A 157 5.77 4.39 1.02
N LEU A 158 4.45 4.27 1.01
CA LEU A 158 3.77 3.22 0.24
C LEU A 158 3.90 3.42 -1.27
N ILE A 159 3.94 4.67 -1.75
CA ILE A 159 4.16 4.96 -3.18
C ILE A 159 5.59 4.60 -3.58
N PHE A 160 6.59 4.92 -2.76
CA PHE A 160 7.99 4.53 -3.04
C PHE A 160 8.14 3.01 -3.10
N LYS A 161 7.61 2.28 -2.10
CA LYS A 161 7.60 0.80 -2.11
C LYS A 161 6.89 0.22 -3.34
N SER A 162 5.76 0.80 -3.74
CA SER A 162 5.03 0.37 -4.95
C SER A 162 5.83 0.65 -6.23
N THR A 163 6.59 1.74 -6.25
CA THR A 163 7.43 2.14 -7.38
C THR A 163 8.62 1.19 -7.54
N GLU A 164 9.32 0.89 -6.43
CA GLU A 164 10.38 -0.13 -6.37
C GLU A 164 9.85 -1.47 -6.91
N LEU A 165 8.68 -1.89 -6.42
CA LEU A 165 8.08 -3.16 -6.81
C LEU A 165 7.84 -3.26 -8.33
N VAL A 166 7.33 -2.19 -8.96
CA VAL A 166 6.96 -2.18 -10.39
C VAL A 166 8.15 -2.04 -11.32
N LEU A 167 9.13 -1.21 -10.96
CA LEU A 167 10.22 -0.86 -11.88
C LEU A 167 11.48 -1.70 -11.71
N GLU A 168 11.72 -2.21 -10.50
CA GLU A 168 12.96 -2.90 -10.15
C GLU A 168 12.69 -4.36 -9.79
N VAL A 169 11.89 -4.59 -8.75
CA VAL A 169 11.78 -5.91 -8.14
C VAL A 169 11.05 -6.92 -9.05
N ILE A 170 9.88 -6.57 -9.59
CA ILE A 170 9.13 -7.46 -10.50
C ILE A 170 9.91 -7.69 -11.81
N PRO A 171 10.36 -6.65 -12.54
CA PRO A 171 11.15 -6.85 -13.75
C PRO A 171 12.46 -7.61 -13.52
N GLY A 172 13.18 -7.31 -12.44
CA GLY A 172 14.40 -8.01 -12.04
C GLY A 172 14.16 -9.50 -11.79
N ALA A 173 13.10 -9.84 -11.05
CA ALA A 173 12.69 -11.23 -10.83
C ALA A 173 12.32 -11.95 -12.14
N ILE A 174 11.65 -11.28 -13.08
CA ILE A 174 11.34 -11.84 -14.40
C ILE A 174 12.63 -12.12 -15.19
N ILE A 175 13.57 -11.18 -15.22
CA ILE A 175 14.85 -11.33 -15.91
C ILE A 175 15.64 -12.51 -15.33
N GLN A 176 15.75 -12.57 -13.99
CA GLN A 176 16.44 -13.66 -13.30
C GLN A 176 15.75 -15.01 -13.56
N ALA A 177 14.42 -15.06 -13.59
CA ALA A 177 13.67 -16.28 -13.91
C ALA A 177 13.89 -16.73 -15.37
N ILE A 178 13.91 -15.81 -16.33
CA ILE A 178 14.19 -16.13 -17.74
C ILE A 178 15.61 -16.68 -17.88
N ALA A 179 16.60 -16.04 -17.24
CA ALA A 179 17.98 -16.52 -17.23
C ALA A 179 18.09 -17.92 -16.61
N PHE A 180 17.39 -18.15 -15.50
CA PHE A 180 17.33 -19.44 -14.80
C PHE A 180 16.71 -20.55 -15.67
N VAL A 181 15.60 -20.26 -16.36
CA VAL A 181 14.96 -21.21 -17.30
C VAL A 181 15.85 -21.45 -18.52
N SER A 182 16.59 -20.44 -18.96
CA SER A 182 17.53 -20.52 -20.10
C SER A 182 18.87 -21.18 -19.76
N GLY A 183 19.04 -21.73 -18.54
CA GLY A 183 20.19 -22.55 -18.16
C GLY A 183 21.20 -21.89 -17.22
N GLN A 184 21.05 -20.61 -16.86
CA GLN A 184 21.92 -19.96 -15.87
C GLN A 184 21.51 -20.33 -14.43
N ARG A 185 21.95 -21.50 -13.98
CA ARG A 185 21.58 -22.08 -12.68
C ARG A 185 22.73 -22.10 -11.67
N SER A 186 23.53 -21.03 -11.62
CA SER A 186 24.58 -20.94 -10.60
C SER A 186 23.96 -20.88 -9.19
N ASN A 187 24.71 -21.30 -8.17
CA ASN A 187 24.24 -21.23 -6.78
C ASN A 187 23.89 -19.77 -6.40
N VAL A 188 24.67 -18.81 -6.90
CA VAL A 188 24.44 -17.38 -6.68
C VAL A 188 23.14 -16.93 -7.35
N ALA A 189 22.92 -17.29 -8.63
CA ALA A 189 21.69 -16.95 -9.36
C ALA A 189 20.44 -17.54 -8.69
N THR A 190 20.54 -18.78 -8.18
CA THR A 190 19.43 -19.45 -7.49
C THR A 190 19.09 -18.75 -6.17
N LEU A 191 20.11 -18.42 -5.36
CA LEU A 191 19.93 -17.70 -4.09
C LEU A 191 19.37 -16.28 -4.32
N SER A 192 19.86 -15.59 -5.35
CA SER A 192 19.36 -14.28 -5.74
C SER A 192 17.88 -14.33 -6.12
N LEU A 193 17.49 -15.27 -6.99
CA LEU A 193 16.10 -15.41 -7.42
C LEU A 193 15.16 -15.68 -6.23
N ILE A 194 15.56 -16.56 -5.31
CA ILE A 194 14.79 -16.84 -4.08
C ILE A 194 14.70 -15.59 -3.20
N SER A 195 15.80 -14.85 -3.04
CA SER A 195 15.83 -13.61 -2.27
C SER A 195 14.87 -12.57 -2.86
N SER A 196 14.95 -12.28 -4.15
CA SER A 196 14.07 -11.30 -4.82
C SER A 196 12.59 -11.70 -4.72
N LEU A 197 12.27 -12.99 -4.86
CA LEU A 197 10.91 -13.52 -4.67
C LEU A 197 10.36 -13.27 -3.25
N CYS A 198 11.21 -13.46 -2.23
CA CYS A 198 10.84 -13.25 -0.84
C CYS A 198 10.72 -11.75 -0.51
N THR A 199 11.66 -10.92 -0.98
CA THR A 199 11.63 -9.46 -0.82
C THR A 199 10.39 -8.85 -1.46
N ALA A 200 10.07 -9.21 -2.70
CA ALA A 200 8.88 -8.75 -3.40
C ALA A 200 7.57 -9.13 -2.69
N GLY A 201 7.49 -10.39 -2.25
CA GLY A 201 6.36 -10.90 -1.47
C GLY A 201 6.21 -10.17 -0.13
N PHE A 202 7.33 -9.89 0.53
CA PHE A 202 7.37 -9.13 1.77
C PHE A 202 6.91 -7.68 1.58
N ILE A 203 7.45 -6.96 0.59
CA ILE A 203 7.04 -5.58 0.29
C ILE A 203 5.54 -5.50 0.01
N SER A 204 5.00 -6.46 -0.77
CA SER A 204 3.58 -6.52 -1.10
C SER A 204 2.70 -6.79 0.12
N ALA A 205 3.11 -7.75 0.96
CA ALA A 205 2.41 -8.04 2.20
C ALA A 205 2.44 -6.85 3.16
N ASP A 206 3.59 -6.20 3.30
CA ASP A 206 3.81 -5.04 4.15
C ASP A 206 2.92 -3.86 3.73
N ILE A 207 2.84 -3.52 2.43
CA ILE A 207 1.92 -2.48 1.93
C ILE A 207 0.47 -2.78 2.34
N ALA A 208 0.02 -4.03 2.17
CA ALA A 208 -1.34 -4.43 2.50
C ALA A 208 -1.61 -4.40 4.02
N ILE A 209 -0.64 -4.81 4.83
CA ILE A 209 -0.71 -4.77 6.29
C ILE A 209 -0.75 -3.33 6.79
N GLU A 210 0.12 -2.44 6.27
CA GLU A 210 0.16 -1.03 6.66
C GLU A 210 -1.18 -0.34 6.39
N LYS A 211 -1.75 -0.54 5.19
CA LYS A 211 -3.07 0.00 4.87
C LYS A 211 -4.16 -0.55 5.76
N ASP A 212 -4.13 -1.85 6.10
CA ASP A 212 -5.13 -2.49 6.94
C ASP A 212 -5.03 -2.09 8.42
N ILE A 213 -3.83 -1.97 8.99
CA ILE A 213 -3.61 -1.64 10.41
C ILE A 213 -3.76 -0.13 10.68
N ASN A 214 -3.54 0.72 9.67
CA ASN A 214 -3.58 2.17 9.85
C ASN A 214 -4.92 2.63 10.46
N LYS A 215 -4.81 3.39 11.57
CA LYS A 215 -5.95 3.93 12.31
C LYS A 215 -6.86 4.77 11.39
N ARG A 216 -6.28 5.60 10.53
CA ARG A 216 -7.04 6.46 9.60
C ARG A 216 -7.88 5.62 8.64
N SER A 217 -7.30 4.59 8.03
CA SER A 217 -7.99 3.67 7.14
C SER A 217 -9.16 2.95 7.82
N ARG A 218 -8.94 2.42 9.04
CA ARG A 218 -9.98 1.71 9.81
C ARG A 218 -11.11 2.61 10.30
N MET A 219 -10.85 3.89 10.54
CA MET A 219 -11.89 4.86 10.91
C MET A 219 -12.70 5.30 9.70
N TYR A 220 -12.03 5.59 8.59
CA TYR A 220 -12.69 6.03 7.35
C TYR A 220 -13.52 4.92 6.69
N ALA A 221 -13.01 3.69 6.67
CA ALA A 221 -13.70 2.56 6.05
C ALA A 221 -13.61 1.28 6.90
N PRO A 222 -14.34 1.25 8.04
CA PRO A 222 -14.35 0.11 8.97
C PRO A 222 -14.97 -1.15 8.36
N PHE A 223 -15.75 -1.01 7.29
CA PHE A 223 -16.36 -2.13 6.57
C PHE A 223 -15.38 -2.86 5.62
N PHE A 224 -14.23 -2.25 5.31
CA PHE A 224 -13.23 -2.80 4.39
C PHE A 224 -11.90 -3.15 5.08
N TYR A 225 -11.43 -2.27 5.96
CA TYR A 225 -10.18 -2.44 6.70
C TYR A 225 -10.42 -3.05 8.07
N GLY A 226 -9.48 -3.89 8.51
CA GLY A 226 -9.54 -4.61 9.77
C GLY A 226 -9.44 -6.12 9.62
N ILE A 227 -8.95 -6.61 8.48
CA ILE A 227 -8.67 -8.03 8.25
C ILE A 227 -7.64 -8.53 9.27
N VAL A 228 -6.60 -7.75 9.54
CA VAL A 228 -5.58 -8.10 10.53
C VAL A 228 -6.16 -7.88 11.94
N PRO A 229 -6.33 -8.93 12.76
CA PRO A 229 -6.93 -8.80 14.07
C PRO A 229 -5.95 -8.15 15.05
N LEU A 230 -6.28 -6.96 15.55
CA LEU A 230 -5.49 -6.26 16.57
C LEU A 230 -5.86 -6.68 18.01
N THR A 231 -6.67 -7.74 18.16
CA THR A 231 -7.06 -8.30 19.45
C THR A 231 -6.00 -9.23 20.04
N SER A 232 -5.09 -9.75 19.20
CA SER A 232 -4.01 -10.64 19.63
C SER A 232 -2.80 -10.52 18.71
N VAL A 233 -1.59 -10.52 19.30
CA VAL A 233 -0.33 -10.49 18.54
C VAL A 233 -0.21 -11.73 17.65
N ARG A 234 -0.54 -12.92 18.18
CA ARG A 234 -0.49 -14.18 17.41
C ARG A 234 -1.40 -14.16 16.18
N GLY A 235 -2.61 -13.63 16.32
CA GLY A 235 -3.54 -13.48 15.20
C GLY A 235 -3.02 -12.52 14.14
N ALA A 236 -2.47 -11.37 14.56
CA ALA A 236 -1.86 -10.41 13.65
C ALA A 236 -0.69 -11.04 12.88
N VAL A 237 0.26 -11.68 13.57
CA VAL A 237 1.41 -12.37 12.96
C VAL A 237 0.95 -13.47 11.99
N CYS A 238 -0.04 -14.28 12.38
CA CYS A 238 -0.54 -15.36 11.52
C CYS A 238 -1.11 -14.84 10.20
N ILE A 239 -1.94 -13.78 10.24
CA ILE A 239 -2.49 -13.16 9.02
C ILE A 239 -1.38 -12.48 8.22
N SER A 240 -0.41 -11.83 8.86
CA SER A 240 0.74 -11.20 8.18
C SER A 240 1.61 -12.22 7.44
N ILE A 241 1.92 -13.37 8.06
CA ILE A 241 2.64 -14.47 7.41
C ILE A 241 1.83 -15.02 6.23
N LEU A 242 0.51 -15.10 6.37
CA LEU A 242 -0.34 -15.57 5.29
C LEU A 242 -0.34 -14.62 4.08
N PHE A 243 -0.29 -13.30 4.31
CA PHE A 243 -0.14 -12.31 3.23
C PHE A 243 1.20 -12.48 2.50
N LEU A 244 2.29 -12.71 3.26
CA LEU A 244 3.61 -12.99 2.70
C LEU A 244 3.59 -14.26 1.84
N LEU A 245 3.12 -15.38 2.39
CA LEU A 245 3.07 -16.66 1.66
C LEU A 245 2.19 -16.56 0.41
N LEU A 246 1.05 -15.88 0.51
CA LEU A 246 0.17 -15.63 -0.63
C LEU A 246 0.88 -14.82 -1.71
N SER A 247 1.62 -13.78 -1.32
CA SER A 247 2.29 -12.91 -2.28
C SER A 247 3.50 -13.58 -2.95
N THR A 248 4.32 -14.26 -2.16
CA THR A 248 5.48 -15.01 -2.68
C THR A 248 5.05 -16.19 -3.55
N SER A 249 4.02 -16.95 -3.16
CA SER A 249 3.54 -18.07 -3.99
C SER A 249 2.94 -17.61 -5.33
N GLN A 250 2.15 -16.53 -5.32
CA GLN A 250 1.63 -15.90 -6.53
C GLN A 250 2.78 -15.44 -7.44
N LEU A 251 3.78 -14.77 -6.89
CA LEU A 251 4.91 -14.27 -7.65
C LEU A 251 5.74 -15.39 -8.25
N SER A 252 6.12 -16.38 -7.45
CA SER A 252 6.89 -17.54 -7.91
C SER A 252 6.19 -18.25 -9.07
N LEU A 253 4.89 -18.51 -8.93
CA LEU A 253 4.10 -19.15 -9.98
C LEU A 253 4.04 -18.29 -11.24
N ARG A 254 3.82 -16.99 -11.06
CA ARG A 254 3.65 -16.04 -12.15
C ARG A 254 4.92 -15.86 -12.98
N ILE A 255 6.06 -15.63 -12.32
CA ILE A 255 7.32 -15.42 -13.02
C ILE A 255 7.81 -16.72 -13.67
N PHE A 256 7.58 -17.88 -13.05
CA PHE A 256 7.96 -19.16 -13.63
C PHE A 256 7.16 -19.41 -14.91
N ALA A 257 5.83 -19.25 -14.86
CA ALA A 257 4.96 -19.38 -16.02
C ALA A 257 5.34 -18.40 -17.15
N LEU A 258 5.61 -17.14 -16.81
CA LEU A 258 6.01 -16.14 -17.80
C LEU A 258 7.38 -16.44 -18.40
N ALA A 259 8.34 -16.91 -17.61
CA ALA A 259 9.67 -17.28 -18.09
C ALA A 259 9.60 -18.44 -19.10
N LEU A 260 8.78 -19.47 -18.84
CA LEU A 260 8.52 -20.56 -19.79
C LEU A 260 7.94 -20.02 -21.11
N CYS A 261 6.95 -19.13 -21.03
CA CYS A 261 6.35 -18.50 -22.21
C CYS A 261 7.35 -17.62 -22.98
N VAL A 262 8.25 -16.91 -22.30
CA VAL A 262 9.28 -16.08 -22.94
C VAL A 262 10.32 -16.91 -23.70
N VAL A 263 10.70 -18.07 -23.16
CA VAL A 263 11.62 -19.00 -23.82
C VAL A 263 11.00 -19.60 -25.08
N GLU A 264 9.70 -19.88 -25.05
CA GLU A 264 8.95 -20.28 -26.25
C GLU A 264 8.80 -19.11 -27.25
N SER A 265 8.19 -18.01 -26.82
CA SER A 265 7.88 -16.86 -27.67
C SER A 265 7.71 -15.57 -26.87
N ARG A 266 8.69 -14.67 -27.02
CA ARG A 266 8.68 -13.32 -26.45
C ARG A 266 7.44 -12.51 -26.85
N SER A 267 6.95 -12.69 -28.08
CA SER A 267 5.78 -11.97 -28.60
C SER A 267 4.49 -12.41 -27.93
N ILE A 268 4.31 -13.70 -27.68
CA ILE A 268 3.14 -14.23 -26.98
C ILE A 268 3.14 -13.76 -25.52
N ALA A 269 4.30 -13.81 -24.85
CA ALA A 269 4.44 -13.31 -23.48
C ALA A 269 4.10 -11.81 -23.38
N ALA A 270 4.59 -10.98 -24.30
CA ALA A 270 4.28 -9.55 -24.33
C ALA A 270 2.79 -9.28 -24.62
N ALA A 271 2.21 -10.00 -25.58
CA ALA A 271 0.79 -9.89 -25.91
C ALA A 271 -0.09 -10.28 -24.70
N TYR A 272 0.28 -11.34 -23.99
CA TYR A 272 -0.44 -11.79 -22.80
C TYR A 272 -0.49 -10.72 -21.70
N VAL A 273 0.65 -10.17 -21.30
CA VAL A 273 0.71 -9.10 -20.29
C VAL A 273 -0.06 -7.86 -20.77
N GLY A 274 0.11 -7.48 -22.04
CA GLY A 274 -0.58 -6.34 -22.63
C GLY A 274 -2.11 -6.50 -22.66
N ILE A 275 -2.61 -7.68 -23.02
CA ILE A 275 -4.05 -7.98 -23.06
C ILE A 275 -4.66 -7.93 -21.66
N GLU A 276 -4.00 -8.47 -20.65
CA GLU A 276 -4.55 -8.45 -19.28
C GLU A 276 -4.60 -7.04 -18.69
N VAL A 277 -3.56 -6.24 -18.91
CA VAL A 277 -3.57 -4.82 -18.51
C VAL A 277 -4.65 -4.06 -19.29
N GLY A 278 -4.69 -4.23 -20.62
CA GLY A 278 -5.68 -3.60 -21.47
C GLY A 278 -7.12 -3.94 -21.08
N LEU A 279 -7.40 -5.22 -20.79
CA LEU A 279 -8.73 -5.68 -20.37
C LEU A 279 -9.16 -5.00 -19.07
N MET A 280 -8.29 -4.88 -18.08
CA MET A 280 -8.60 -4.18 -16.83
C MET A 280 -8.93 -2.70 -17.10
N LEU A 281 -8.12 -2.02 -17.91
CA LEU A 281 -8.34 -0.62 -18.25
C LEU A 281 -9.68 -0.41 -18.98
N VAL A 282 -10.01 -1.28 -19.94
CA VAL A 282 -11.30 -1.27 -20.65
C VAL A 282 -12.46 -1.48 -19.69
N ILE A 283 -12.38 -2.45 -18.76
CA ILE A 283 -13.40 -2.67 -17.73
C ILE A 283 -13.59 -1.41 -16.88
N LYS A 284 -12.51 -0.75 -16.46
CA LYS A 284 -12.58 0.49 -15.68
C LYS A 284 -13.17 1.66 -16.47
N LEU A 285 -12.89 1.76 -17.77
CA LEU A 285 -13.51 2.75 -18.66
C LEU A 285 -15.02 2.51 -18.81
N ILE A 286 -15.43 1.27 -19.11
CA ILE A 286 -16.85 0.89 -19.27
C ILE A 286 -17.63 1.18 -17.98
N ARG A 287 -17.04 0.89 -16.81
CA ARG A 287 -17.66 1.14 -15.50
C ARG A 287 -17.58 2.60 -15.05
N ARG A 288 -17.02 3.51 -15.85
CA ARG A 288 -16.78 4.93 -15.51
C ARG A 288 -16.01 5.11 -14.18
N ASP A 289 -15.06 4.22 -13.95
CA ASP A 289 -14.26 4.11 -12.71
C ASP A 289 -12.73 4.20 -13.00
N PHE A 290 -12.38 4.81 -14.14
CA PHE A 290 -11.01 4.91 -14.61
C PHE A 290 -10.18 5.92 -13.80
N ILE A 291 -10.75 7.09 -13.52
CA ILE A 291 -10.09 8.18 -12.80
C ILE A 291 -9.71 7.72 -11.39
N TYR A 292 -8.43 7.90 -11.05
CA TYR A 292 -7.86 7.46 -9.79
C TYR A 292 -8.09 8.47 -8.66
N TRP A 293 -8.06 8.01 -7.41
CA TRP A 293 -8.50 8.79 -6.25
C TRP A 293 -7.77 10.13 -5.98
N PRO A 294 -6.46 10.32 -6.27
CA PRO A 294 -5.76 11.56 -5.94
C PRO A 294 -6.35 12.80 -6.64
N ALA A 295 -6.50 13.89 -5.90
CA ALA A 295 -6.99 15.16 -6.43
C ALA A 295 -5.86 15.93 -7.15
N ILE A 296 -5.89 15.95 -8.48
CA ILE A 296 -4.96 16.71 -9.33
C ILE A 296 -5.76 17.79 -10.08
N PRO A 297 -5.37 19.09 -10.01
CA PRO A 297 -6.13 20.17 -10.62
C PRO A 297 -6.20 20.10 -12.16
N ASN A 298 -5.12 19.65 -12.81
CA ASN A 298 -5.05 19.55 -14.26
C ASN A 298 -5.65 18.21 -14.74
N VAL A 299 -6.70 18.28 -15.58
CA VAL A 299 -7.39 17.11 -16.11
C VAL A 299 -6.47 16.20 -16.91
N THR A 300 -5.57 16.76 -17.73
CA THR A 300 -4.62 15.96 -18.54
C THR A 300 -3.68 15.18 -17.64
N SER A 301 -3.10 15.86 -16.63
CA SER A 301 -2.23 15.23 -15.64
C SER A 301 -2.97 14.19 -14.81
N LEU A 302 -4.25 14.43 -14.48
CA LEU A 302 -5.10 13.48 -13.76
C LEU A 302 -5.33 12.21 -14.56
N VAL A 303 -5.64 12.33 -15.86
CA VAL A 303 -5.86 11.17 -16.74
C VAL A 303 -4.56 10.37 -16.90
N LEU A 304 -3.43 11.03 -17.14
CA LEU A 304 -2.13 10.37 -17.28
C LEU A 304 -1.72 9.65 -15.98
N MET A 305 -1.85 10.32 -14.84
CA MET A 305 -1.55 9.72 -13.53
C MET A 305 -2.48 8.54 -13.25
N SER A 306 -3.76 8.65 -13.61
CA SER A 306 -4.72 7.55 -13.47
C SER A 306 -4.30 6.36 -14.33
N PHE A 307 -3.99 6.56 -15.60
CA PHE A 307 -3.51 5.51 -16.50
C PHE A 307 -2.26 4.80 -15.93
N SER A 308 -1.22 5.56 -15.57
CA SER A 308 0.02 5.00 -15.03
C SER A 308 -0.20 4.25 -13.72
N SER A 309 -0.99 4.81 -12.79
CA SER A 309 -1.30 4.16 -11.51
C SER A 309 -2.11 2.88 -11.70
N ARG A 310 -3.05 2.86 -12.65
CA ARG A 310 -3.87 1.69 -12.98
C ARG A 310 -3.02 0.56 -13.56
N CYS A 311 -2.11 0.88 -14.49
CA CYS A 311 -1.14 -0.08 -15.03
C CYS A 311 -0.24 -0.63 -13.91
N ALA A 312 0.32 0.25 -13.07
CA ALA A 312 1.18 -0.14 -11.96
C ALA A 312 0.46 -1.10 -10.99
N VAL A 313 -0.75 -0.76 -10.54
CA VAL A 313 -1.51 -1.61 -9.61
C VAL A 313 -1.89 -2.95 -10.24
N LYS A 314 -2.20 -2.99 -11.54
CA LYS A 314 -2.46 -4.24 -12.25
C LYS A 314 -1.23 -5.14 -12.27
N LEU A 315 -0.07 -4.59 -12.64
CA LEU A 315 1.19 -5.32 -12.65
C LEU A 315 1.52 -5.84 -11.25
N ILE A 316 1.44 -4.98 -10.22
CA ILE A 316 1.66 -5.42 -8.84
C ILE A 316 0.74 -6.58 -8.47
N MET A 317 -0.56 -6.48 -8.76
CA MET A 317 -1.50 -7.53 -8.39
C MET A 317 -1.26 -8.83 -9.17
N ASP A 318 -1.00 -8.76 -10.47
CA ASP A 318 -0.80 -9.97 -11.29
C ASP A 318 0.41 -10.77 -10.83
N PHE A 319 1.48 -10.05 -10.49
CA PHE A 319 2.73 -10.66 -10.06
C PHE A 319 2.70 -11.00 -8.58
N THR A 320 2.30 -10.11 -7.69
CA THR A 320 2.44 -10.34 -6.25
C THR A 320 1.15 -10.67 -5.53
N GLY A 321 -0.02 -10.59 -6.18
CA GLY A 321 -1.30 -10.84 -5.51
C GLY A 321 -1.58 -9.90 -4.34
N MET A 322 -0.97 -8.70 -4.34
CA MET A 322 -1.06 -7.73 -3.24
C MET A 322 -2.51 -7.49 -2.82
N LEU A 323 -2.85 -7.87 -1.58
CA LEU A 323 -4.23 -7.90 -1.11
C LEU A 323 -4.91 -6.52 -1.12
N GLN A 324 -4.13 -5.44 -0.98
CA GLN A 324 -4.65 -4.07 -1.06
C GLN A 324 -5.33 -3.78 -2.42
N ALA A 325 -4.93 -4.45 -3.50
CA ALA A 325 -5.50 -4.27 -4.84
C ALA A 325 -6.97 -4.71 -4.95
N ARG A 326 -7.51 -5.43 -3.96
CA ARG A 326 -8.95 -5.75 -3.83
C ARG A 326 -9.82 -4.53 -3.55
N HIS A 327 -9.21 -3.42 -3.15
CA HIS A 327 -9.95 -2.21 -2.79
C HIS A 327 -10.72 -1.65 -4.00
N PRO A 328 -11.95 -1.12 -3.84
CA PRO A 328 -12.74 -0.59 -4.95
C PRO A 328 -12.04 0.54 -5.74
N TYR A 329 -11.30 1.42 -5.05
CA TYR A 329 -10.43 2.41 -5.71
C TYR A 329 -9.34 1.78 -6.58
N GLU A 330 -8.97 0.52 -6.35
CA GLU A 330 -8.01 -0.24 -7.15
C GLU A 330 -8.76 -1.04 -8.21
N MET A 331 -8.84 -2.37 -8.11
CA MET A 331 -9.54 -3.20 -9.09
C MET A 331 -10.88 -3.76 -8.60
N GLY A 332 -11.13 -3.71 -7.29
CA GLY A 332 -12.30 -4.32 -6.67
C GLY A 332 -12.11 -5.82 -6.38
N GLY A 333 -12.92 -6.33 -5.46
CA GLY A 333 -12.79 -7.67 -4.90
C GLY A 333 -12.95 -8.78 -5.92
N ALA A 334 -14.08 -8.78 -6.64
CA ALA A 334 -14.41 -9.87 -7.56
C ALA A 334 -13.37 -10.04 -8.68
N TYR A 335 -12.89 -8.93 -9.25
CA TYR A 335 -11.87 -8.95 -10.30
C TYR A 335 -10.50 -9.38 -9.77
N PHE A 336 -10.12 -8.90 -8.57
CA PHE A 336 -8.93 -9.37 -7.86
C PHE A 336 -8.96 -10.89 -7.68
N SER A 337 -10.04 -11.41 -7.08
CA SER A 337 -10.17 -12.84 -6.79
C SER A 337 -10.23 -13.70 -8.05
N PHE A 338 -10.92 -13.23 -9.10
CA PHE A 338 -10.92 -13.91 -10.41
C PHE A 338 -9.50 -14.03 -10.96
N THR A 339 -8.79 -12.90 -11.10
CA THR A 339 -7.46 -12.91 -11.70
C THR A 339 -6.49 -13.75 -10.89
N PHE A 340 -6.52 -13.59 -9.56
CA PHE A 340 -5.71 -14.36 -8.64
C PHE A 340 -5.93 -15.87 -8.80
N LEU A 341 -7.20 -16.32 -8.76
CA LEU A 341 -7.55 -17.74 -8.87
C LEU A 341 -7.32 -18.33 -10.27
N THR A 342 -7.28 -17.51 -11.32
CA THR A 342 -6.99 -17.98 -12.69
C THR A 342 -5.50 -18.23 -12.95
N THR A 343 -4.60 -17.66 -12.13
CA THR A 343 -3.14 -17.75 -12.33
C THR A 343 -2.61 -19.18 -12.53
N PRO A 344 -3.00 -20.19 -11.71
CA PRO A 344 -2.53 -21.56 -11.89
C PRO A 344 -2.93 -22.20 -13.22
N PHE A 345 -4.12 -21.88 -13.74
CA PHE A 345 -4.58 -22.41 -15.02
C PHE A 345 -3.80 -21.82 -16.18
N ILE A 346 -3.48 -20.53 -16.09
CA ILE A 346 -2.64 -19.85 -17.10
C ILE A 346 -1.21 -20.39 -17.04
N ALA A 347 -0.69 -20.64 -15.83
CA ALA A 347 0.61 -21.25 -15.65
C ALA A 347 0.66 -22.66 -16.27
N ALA A 348 -0.36 -23.47 -16.04
CA ALA A 348 -0.48 -24.79 -16.67
C ALA A 348 -0.52 -24.70 -18.20
N TYR A 349 -1.27 -23.73 -18.76
CA TYR A 349 -1.31 -23.48 -20.21
C TYR A 349 0.08 -23.15 -20.77
N PHE A 350 0.84 -22.23 -20.15
CA PHE A 350 2.19 -21.91 -20.59
C PHE A 350 3.18 -23.06 -20.39
N GLY A 351 3.03 -23.84 -19.31
CA GLY A 351 3.78 -25.08 -19.13
C GLY A 351 3.56 -26.07 -20.27
N SER A 352 2.32 -26.27 -20.70
CA SER A 352 1.99 -27.15 -21.82
C SER A 352 2.51 -26.62 -23.16
N ARG A 353 2.45 -25.31 -23.42
CA ARG A 353 3.04 -24.74 -24.63
C ARG A 353 4.56 -24.89 -24.68
N TYR A 354 5.22 -24.62 -23.56
CA TYR A 354 6.67 -24.83 -23.45
C TYR A 354 7.04 -26.30 -23.70
N MET A 355 6.26 -27.25 -23.18
CA MET A 355 6.49 -28.68 -23.44
C MET A 355 6.35 -29.04 -24.91
N ALA A 356 5.29 -28.55 -25.57
CA ALA A 356 5.12 -28.76 -27.01
C ALA A 356 6.31 -28.18 -27.80
N TYR A 357 6.77 -26.99 -27.43
CA TYR A 357 7.95 -26.37 -28.04
C TYR A 357 9.24 -27.19 -27.85
N ILE A 358 9.46 -27.80 -26.68
CA ILE A 358 10.62 -28.66 -26.44
C ILE A 358 10.48 -30.01 -27.17
N GLU A 359 9.26 -30.52 -27.33
CA GLU A 359 8.99 -31.76 -28.07
C GLU A 359 9.23 -31.64 -29.57
N ASP A 360 9.13 -30.44 -30.14
CA ASP A 360 9.47 -30.17 -31.55
C ASP A 360 10.96 -30.38 -31.88
N PHE A 361 11.85 -30.38 -30.87
CA PHE A 361 13.27 -30.70 -31.06
C PHE A 361 13.53 -32.20 -31.03
N GLU A 362 14.39 -32.68 -31.95
CA GLU A 362 14.88 -34.05 -31.90
C GLU A 362 15.57 -34.34 -30.55
N PRO A 363 15.46 -35.55 -29.98
CA PRO A 363 16.01 -35.86 -28.66
C PRO A 363 17.50 -35.53 -28.49
N SER A 364 18.30 -35.62 -29.56
CA SER A 364 19.72 -35.27 -29.58
C SER A 364 20.01 -33.77 -29.71
N GLU A 365 19.04 -32.98 -30.13
CA GLU A 365 19.15 -31.53 -30.37
C GLU A 365 18.44 -30.70 -29.29
N ARG A 366 17.85 -31.35 -28.28
CA ARG A 366 17.18 -30.65 -27.19
C ARG A 366 18.17 -29.77 -26.44
N PRO A 367 17.79 -28.53 -26.09
CA PRO A 367 18.67 -27.66 -25.33
C PRO A 367 19.01 -28.26 -23.96
N ASP A 368 20.27 -28.17 -23.54
CA ASP A 368 20.72 -28.67 -22.22
C ASP A 368 19.96 -28.05 -21.02
N PHE A 369 19.38 -26.87 -21.22
CA PHE A 369 18.57 -26.20 -20.21
C PHE A 369 17.13 -26.75 -20.13
N ALA A 370 16.69 -27.59 -21.05
CA ALA A 370 15.32 -28.06 -21.10
C ALA A 370 14.92 -28.79 -19.80
N PHE A 371 13.90 -28.28 -19.12
CA PHE A 371 13.30 -28.98 -18.00
C PHE A 371 12.60 -30.26 -18.46
N ALA A 372 12.63 -31.29 -17.62
CA ALA A 372 11.81 -32.46 -17.83
C ALA A 372 10.31 -32.11 -17.63
N SER A 373 9.44 -32.85 -18.33
CA SER A 373 7.99 -32.61 -18.31
C SER A 373 7.41 -32.68 -16.91
N ASP A 374 7.81 -33.70 -16.15
CA ASP A 374 7.40 -33.89 -14.76
C ASP A 374 7.83 -32.71 -13.87
N GLN A 375 9.06 -32.21 -14.03
CA GLN A 375 9.57 -31.05 -13.28
C GLN A 375 8.69 -29.81 -13.47
N VAL A 376 8.35 -29.46 -14.72
CA VAL A 376 7.53 -28.27 -15.00
C VAL A 376 6.13 -28.41 -14.40
N TYR A 377 5.46 -29.53 -14.63
CA TYR A 377 4.10 -29.73 -14.13
C TYR A 377 4.07 -29.86 -12.60
N TYR A 378 5.05 -30.51 -11.97
CA TYR A 378 5.14 -30.57 -10.50
C TYR A 378 5.41 -29.19 -9.90
N THR A 379 6.31 -28.39 -10.47
CA THR A 379 6.56 -27.02 -9.98
C THR A 379 5.29 -26.17 -10.07
N ILE A 380 4.58 -26.18 -11.21
CA ILE A 380 3.32 -25.45 -11.39
C ILE A 380 2.25 -25.96 -10.40
N ALA A 381 2.11 -27.27 -10.25
CA ALA A 381 1.11 -27.86 -9.37
C ALA A 381 1.38 -27.52 -7.89
N ILE A 382 2.63 -27.59 -7.43
CA ILE A 382 3.01 -27.28 -6.05
C ILE A 382 2.78 -25.79 -5.76
N LEU A 383 3.27 -24.90 -6.63
CA LEU A 383 3.13 -23.45 -6.44
C LEU A 383 1.65 -23.02 -6.54
N GLY A 384 0.90 -23.56 -7.50
CA GLY A 384 -0.53 -23.31 -7.65
C GLY A 384 -1.35 -23.84 -6.47
N ALA A 385 -1.03 -25.05 -5.98
CA ALA A 385 -1.68 -25.60 -4.80
C ALA A 385 -1.38 -24.76 -3.55
N LEU A 386 -0.12 -24.32 -3.36
CA LEU A 386 0.26 -23.44 -2.27
C LEU A 386 -0.53 -22.12 -2.33
N GLN A 387 -0.60 -21.49 -3.50
CA GLN A 387 -1.34 -20.26 -3.72
C GLN A 387 -2.83 -20.41 -3.38
N ILE A 388 -3.50 -21.45 -3.91
CA ILE A 388 -4.91 -21.72 -3.65
C ILE A 388 -5.15 -22.05 -2.17
N CYS A 389 -4.29 -22.87 -1.56
CA CYS A 389 -4.39 -23.21 -0.13
C CYS A 389 -4.25 -21.97 0.76
N CYS A 390 -3.27 -21.12 0.49
CA CYS A 390 -3.07 -19.86 1.22
C CYS A 390 -4.29 -18.94 1.09
N TYR A 391 -4.85 -18.81 -0.12
CA TYR A 391 -6.06 -18.00 -0.34
C TYR A 391 -7.28 -18.58 0.37
N ALA A 392 -7.52 -19.89 0.28
CA ALA A 392 -8.62 -20.55 0.97
C ALA A 392 -8.49 -20.42 2.50
N LEU A 393 -7.28 -20.59 3.03
CA LEU A 393 -6.99 -20.40 4.45
C LEU A 393 -7.22 -18.94 4.86
N LEU A 394 -6.85 -17.97 4.01
CA LEU A 394 -7.08 -16.56 4.28
C LEU A 394 -8.57 -16.28 4.42
N ILE A 395 -9.38 -16.68 3.44
CA ILE A 395 -10.84 -16.50 3.50
C ILE A 395 -11.45 -17.18 4.73
N ARG A 396 -10.93 -18.35 5.13
CA ARG A 396 -11.37 -19.06 6.34
C ARG A 396 -11.06 -18.29 7.63
N LEU A 397 -9.85 -17.73 7.73
CA LEU A 397 -9.38 -17.02 8.93
C LEU A 397 -9.89 -15.58 9.03
N VAL A 398 -10.17 -14.94 7.90
CA VAL A 398 -10.77 -13.60 7.83
C VAL A 398 -12.16 -13.62 8.46
N ASP A 399 -12.43 -12.62 9.29
CA ASP A 399 -13.75 -12.41 9.88
C ASP A 399 -14.81 -12.32 8.77
N SER A 400 -15.92 -13.04 8.98
CA SER A 400 -17.08 -13.07 8.09
C SER A 400 -17.50 -11.70 7.58
N LYS A 401 -17.38 -10.64 8.40
CA LYS A 401 -17.73 -9.26 8.03
C LYS A 401 -16.91 -8.66 6.89
N TYR A 402 -15.72 -9.21 6.58
CA TYR A 402 -14.87 -8.71 5.50
C TYR A 402 -14.81 -9.65 4.30
N ARG A 403 -15.35 -10.88 4.38
CA ARG A 403 -15.26 -11.85 3.27
C ARG A 403 -15.95 -11.36 2.00
N TRP A 404 -17.02 -10.58 2.12
CA TRP A 404 -17.71 -9.98 0.98
C TRP A 404 -16.80 -9.05 0.16
N THR A 405 -15.74 -8.50 0.76
CA THR A 405 -14.80 -7.60 0.07
C THR A 405 -14.00 -8.32 -1.02
N PHE A 406 -13.94 -9.65 -1.02
CA PHE A 406 -13.29 -10.48 -2.06
C PHE A 406 -14.23 -10.79 -3.24
N VAL A 407 -15.54 -10.58 -3.08
CA VAL A 407 -16.53 -10.83 -4.14
C VAL A 407 -17.27 -9.55 -4.53
N SER A 408 -16.89 -8.42 -3.94
CA SER A 408 -17.50 -7.13 -4.21
C SER A 408 -17.18 -6.65 -5.62
N THR A 409 -18.20 -6.15 -6.31
CA THR A 409 -18.11 -5.45 -7.58
C THR A 409 -18.28 -3.93 -7.41
N MET A 410 -18.22 -3.41 -6.19
CA MET A 410 -18.36 -1.98 -5.93
C MET A 410 -17.33 -1.16 -6.72
N THR A 411 -17.79 -0.08 -7.33
CA THR A 411 -16.91 0.93 -7.96
C THR A 411 -16.28 1.84 -6.91
N GLY A 412 -15.22 2.56 -7.28
CA GLY A 412 -14.64 3.59 -6.42
C GLY A 412 -15.67 4.64 -5.99
N LYS A 413 -16.53 5.09 -6.91
CA LYS A 413 -17.62 6.04 -6.61
C LYS A 413 -18.60 5.51 -5.55
N GLN A 414 -19.07 4.27 -5.70
CA GLN A 414 -19.97 3.64 -4.75
C GLN A 414 -19.31 3.45 -3.38
N TYR A 415 -18.02 3.13 -3.36
CA TYR A 415 -17.25 3.05 -2.12
C TYR A 415 -17.11 4.41 -1.44
N CYS A 416 -16.80 5.45 -2.20
CA CYS A 416 -16.70 6.83 -1.72
C CYS A 416 -18.01 7.30 -1.08
N SER A 417 -19.13 7.08 -1.79
CA SER A 417 -20.47 7.34 -1.29
C SER A 417 -20.77 6.56 -0.01
N LYS A 418 -20.53 5.25 0.02
CA LYS A 418 -20.76 4.42 1.20
C LYS A 418 -19.94 4.91 2.42
N ALA A 419 -18.67 5.25 2.21
CA ALA A 419 -17.81 5.77 3.26
C ALA A 419 -18.32 7.11 3.83
N PHE A 420 -18.85 8.00 2.99
CA PHE A 420 -19.46 9.26 3.44
C PHE A 420 -20.72 9.03 4.29
N HIS A 421 -21.59 8.12 3.88
CA HIS A 421 -22.87 7.88 4.56
C HIS A 421 -22.72 7.09 5.87
N GLU A 422 -21.78 6.14 5.92
CA GLU A 422 -21.56 5.27 7.09
C GLU A 422 -20.51 5.84 8.08
N ALA A 423 -19.94 7.02 7.80
CA ALA A 423 -18.96 7.65 8.67
C ALA A 423 -19.55 8.03 10.04
N SER A 424 -18.82 7.68 11.10
CA SER A 424 -19.27 7.84 12.49
C SER A 424 -19.13 9.27 13.03
N ASP A 425 -18.24 10.08 12.46
CA ASP A 425 -17.97 11.45 12.88
C ASP A 425 -17.69 12.36 11.67
N ASP A 426 -17.72 13.67 11.92
CA ASP A 426 -17.52 14.68 10.87
C ASP A 426 -16.12 14.63 10.26
N LEU A 427 -15.10 14.25 11.03
CA LEU A 427 -13.74 14.10 10.53
C LEU A 427 -13.66 12.99 9.47
N ASN A 428 -14.29 11.83 9.73
CA ASN A 428 -14.32 10.74 8.75
C ASN A 428 -15.20 11.08 7.54
N LYS A 429 -16.29 11.84 7.71
CA LYS A 429 -17.05 12.38 6.58
C LYS A 429 -16.20 13.31 5.71
N PHE A 430 -15.39 14.17 6.34
CA PHE A 430 -14.53 15.14 5.65
C PHE A 430 -13.48 14.49 4.75
N GLU A 431 -13.03 13.27 5.07
CA GLU A 431 -12.08 12.52 4.23
C GLU A 431 -12.57 12.33 2.78
N VAL A 432 -13.87 12.38 2.52
CA VAL A 432 -14.42 12.34 1.16
C VAL A 432 -13.81 13.43 0.26
N LEU A 433 -13.55 14.62 0.81
CA LEU A 433 -13.02 15.80 0.12
C LEU A 433 -11.52 15.69 -0.19
N THR A 434 -10.82 14.74 0.43
CA THR A 434 -9.42 14.43 0.08
C THR A 434 -9.32 13.73 -1.28
N ASN A 435 -10.42 13.10 -1.72
CA ASN A 435 -10.52 12.44 -3.01
C ASN A 435 -10.89 13.43 -4.12
N ASN A 436 -10.55 13.08 -5.35
CA ASN A 436 -10.91 13.88 -6.51
C ASN A 436 -12.45 14.04 -6.64
N ARG A 437 -12.88 15.19 -7.19
CA ARG A 437 -14.31 15.52 -7.37
C ARG A 437 -15.09 14.50 -8.19
N PHE A 438 -14.47 13.80 -9.15
CA PHE A 438 -15.20 12.80 -9.95
C PHE A 438 -15.74 11.65 -9.10
N LEU A 439 -15.15 11.35 -7.94
CA LEU A 439 -15.60 10.27 -7.06
C LEU A 439 -16.84 10.61 -6.23
N TRP A 440 -17.07 11.89 -5.94
CA TRP A 440 -18.18 12.34 -5.08
C TRP A 440 -19.16 13.29 -5.77
N LYS A 441 -18.93 13.64 -7.04
CA LYS A 441 -19.82 14.50 -7.84
C LYS A 441 -21.29 14.05 -7.84
N ASP A 442 -21.52 12.73 -7.80
CA ASP A 442 -22.86 12.15 -7.93
C ASP A 442 -23.75 12.44 -6.69
N PHE A 443 -23.14 12.76 -5.54
CA PHE A 443 -23.81 13.13 -4.29
C PHE A 443 -23.30 14.48 -3.75
N GLU A 444 -22.87 15.37 -4.65
CA GLU A 444 -22.29 16.68 -4.32
C GLU A 444 -23.27 17.57 -3.54
N GLU A 445 -24.56 17.53 -3.85
CA GLU A 445 -25.58 18.32 -3.16
C GLU A 445 -25.74 17.92 -1.69
N GLU A 446 -25.63 16.63 -1.38
CA GLU A 446 -25.67 16.13 0.00
C GLU A 446 -24.43 16.58 0.80
N ILE A 447 -23.27 16.66 0.13
CA ILE A 447 -22.06 17.23 0.73
C ILE A 447 -22.25 18.72 1.02
N LYS A 448 -22.85 19.49 0.11
CA LYS A 448 -23.13 20.92 0.32
C LYS A 448 -24.06 21.14 1.51
N GLU A 449 -25.15 20.38 1.59
CA GLU A 449 -26.10 20.46 2.70
C GLU A 449 -25.42 20.18 4.04
N TRP A 450 -24.63 19.10 4.12
CA TRP A 450 -23.85 18.78 5.30
C TRP A 450 -22.85 19.89 5.66
N LEU A 451 -22.06 20.38 4.71
CA LEU A 451 -21.08 21.44 4.95
C LEU A 451 -21.75 22.75 5.43
N SER A 452 -22.89 23.11 4.85
CA SER A 452 -23.63 24.33 5.24
C SER A 452 -24.07 24.31 6.70
N THR A 453 -24.41 23.12 7.21
CA THR A 453 -24.89 22.91 8.58
C THR A 453 -23.73 22.74 9.56
N SER A 454 -22.67 22.03 9.16
CA SER A 454 -21.61 21.63 10.09
C SER A 454 -20.46 22.65 10.21
N ILE A 455 -20.12 23.38 9.14
CA ILE A 455 -19.04 24.38 9.19
C ILE A 455 -19.28 25.47 10.25
N PRO A 456 -20.49 26.05 10.40
CA PRO A 456 -20.76 27.03 11.45
C PRO A 456 -20.44 26.48 12.86
N THR A 457 -20.81 25.22 13.11
CA THR A 457 -20.57 24.53 14.38
C THR A 457 -19.08 24.32 14.61
N TRP A 458 -18.34 23.80 13.62
CA TRP A 458 -16.89 23.57 13.76
C TRP A 458 -16.10 24.87 13.96
N LEU A 459 -16.54 25.98 13.35
CA LEU A 459 -15.95 27.30 13.55
C LEU A 459 -16.27 27.88 14.93
N ALA A 460 -17.48 27.62 15.47
CA ALA A 460 -17.88 28.07 16.80
C ALA A 460 -17.20 27.27 17.92
N GLU A 461 -17.03 25.96 17.73
CA GLU A 461 -16.39 25.06 18.70
C GLU A 461 -14.85 25.07 18.61
N GLU A 462 -14.27 25.79 17.63
CA GLU A 462 -12.83 25.77 17.32
C GLU A 462 -12.26 24.35 17.23
N ALA A 463 -12.94 23.47 16.47
CA ALA A 463 -12.59 22.07 16.38
C ALA A 463 -11.11 21.86 15.99
N GLU A 464 -10.35 21.13 16.82
CA GLU A 464 -8.89 21.00 16.70
C GLU A 464 -8.45 20.42 15.33
N TRP A 465 -9.28 19.56 14.73
CA TRP A 465 -9.00 18.93 13.44
C TRP A 465 -9.30 19.83 12.24
N PHE A 466 -10.12 20.89 12.40
CA PHE A 466 -10.55 21.78 11.31
C PHE A 466 -9.56 22.93 11.09
N ASP A 467 -8.32 22.56 10.77
CA ASP A 467 -7.21 23.49 10.57
C ASP A 467 -7.22 24.16 9.17
N ASP A 468 -6.27 25.09 8.94
CA ASP A 468 -6.15 25.79 7.65
C ASP A 468 -5.92 24.83 6.47
N ALA A 469 -5.31 23.66 6.72
CA ALA A 469 -5.04 22.67 5.69
C ALA A 469 -6.28 21.85 5.31
N MET A 470 -7.19 21.59 6.25
CA MET A 470 -8.51 21.05 5.96
C MET A 470 -9.39 22.08 5.27
N LYS A 471 -9.43 23.32 5.78
CA LYS A 471 -10.18 24.43 5.16
C LYS A 471 -9.82 24.60 3.68
N ALA A 472 -8.53 24.49 3.33
CA ALA A 472 -8.05 24.61 1.95
C ALA A 472 -8.53 23.48 1.01
N GLN A 473 -8.98 22.34 1.53
CA GLN A 473 -9.49 21.23 0.71
C GLN A 473 -10.93 21.40 0.28
N ILE A 474 -11.72 22.22 1.00
CA ILE A 474 -13.10 22.52 0.62
C ILE A 474 -13.08 23.37 -0.66
N PRO A 475 -13.64 22.92 -1.79
CA PRO A 475 -13.78 23.76 -2.98
C PRO A 475 -14.76 24.91 -2.71
N ASP A 476 -14.47 26.09 -3.25
CA ASP A 476 -15.34 27.27 -3.07
C ASP A 476 -16.76 27.03 -3.62
N SER A 477 -16.91 26.16 -4.61
CA SER A 477 -18.21 25.78 -5.18
C SER A 477 -19.12 24.96 -4.26
N LEU A 478 -18.62 24.49 -3.11
CA LEU A 478 -19.42 23.72 -2.15
C LEU A 478 -20.03 24.58 -1.03
N VAL A 479 -19.72 25.88 -1.00
CA VAL A 479 -20.20 26.79 0.05
C VAL A 479 -20.94 27.94 -0.60
N ASP A 480 -22.27 27.94 -0.49
CA ASP A 480 -23.10 28.95 -1.13
C ASP A 480 -23.13 30.27 -0.35
N ASP A 481 -22.90 30.26 0.97
CA ASP A 481 -22.89 31.47 1.80
C ASP A 481 -21.55 32.23 1.67
N PRO A 482 -21.55 33.45 1.07
CA PRO A 482 -20.35 34.26 0.92
C PRO A 482 -19.72 34.67 2.25
N ALA A 483 -20.52 34.85 3.31
CA ALA A 483 -20.01 35.21 4.63
C ALA A 483 -19.27 34.04 5.28
N LEU A 484 -19.76 32.81 5.09
CA LEU A 484 -19.08 31.60 5.53
C LEU A 484 -17.77 31.38 4.78
N LEU A 485 -17.78 31.53 3.45
CA LEU A 485 -16.57 31.48 2.61
C LEU A 485 -15.51 32.48 3.10
N LEU A 486 -15.91 33.72 3.38
CA LEU A 486 -15.01 34.74 3.91
C LEU A 486 -14.46 34.38 5.29
N LYS A 487 -15.22 33.71 6.16
CA LYS A 487 -14.71 33.23 7.46
C LYS A 487 -13.68 32.11 7.29
N ILE A 488 -13.96 31.14 6.41
CA ILE A 488 -13.06 30.02 6.12
C ILE A 488 -11.73 30.54 5.53
N ARG A 489 -11.80 31.43 4.53
CA ARG A 489 -10.63 31.95 3.81
C ARG A 489 -9.94 33.11 4.53
N GLY A 490 -10.71 34.00 5.14
CA GLY A 490 -10.23 35.22 5.80
C GLY A 490 -9.45 34.97 7.08
N GLN A 491 -9.78 33.94 7.86
CA GLN A 491 -8.96 33.50 9.00
C GLN A 491 -7.56 33.05 8.56
N SER A 492 -7.47 32.35 7.42
CA SER A 492 -6.19 31.90 6.86
C SER A 492 -5.34 33.07 6.34
N VAL A 493 -5.95 34.07 5.68
CA VAL A 493 -5.25 35.28 5.20
C VAL A 493 -4.76 36.16 6.36
N ALA A 494 -5.59 36.42 7.37
CA ALA A 494 -5.21 37.24 8.53
C ALA A 494 -4.04 36.63 9.32
N ARG A 495 -3.96 35.29 9.40
CA ARG A 495 -2.86 34.58 10.07
C ARG A 495 -1.59 34.54 9.22
N VAL A 496 -1.68 34.39 7.89
CA VAL A 496 -0.54 34.49 6.97
C VAL A 496 0.10 35.89 7.03
N ILE A 497 -0.71 36.95 7.04
CA ILE A 497 -0.23 38.33 7.24
C ILE A 497 0.46 38.47 8.60
N ARG A 498 -0.12 37.91 9.68
CA ARG A 498 0.47 37.95 11.03
C ARG A 498 1.81 37.21 11.10
N ASN A 499 1.93 36.03 10.47
CA ASN A 499 3.16 35.23 10.41
C ASN A 499 4.24 35.89 9.54
N ASN A 500 3.86 36.53 8.43
CA ASN A 500 4.80 37.32 7.63
C ASN A 500 5.27 38.58 8.37
N SER A 501 4.41 39.22 9.18
CA SER A 501 4.85 40.33 10.04
C SER A 501 5.81 39.86 11.14
N ARG A 502 5.59 38.69 11.75
CA ARG A 502 6.49 38.08 12.74
C ARG A 502 7.84 37.65 12.13
N ARG A 503 7.84 37.12 10.90
CA ARG A 503 9.08 36.83 10.16
C ARG A 503 9.85 38.10 9.81
N ARG A 504 9.16 39.17 9.41
CA ARG A 504 9.78 40.48 9.17
C ARG A 504 10.33 41.09 10.45
N SER A 505 9.65 40.96 11.59
CA SER A 505 10.16 41.44 12.87
C SER A 505 11.32 40.60 13.41
N SER A 506 11.35 39.27 13.18
CA SER A 506 12.48 38.43 13.56
C SER A 506 13.70 38.66 12.67
N ILE A 507 13.51 38.93 11.38
CA ILE A 507 14.60 39.31 10.46
C ILE A 507 15.10 40.71 10.82
N ALA A 508 14.22 41.67 11.11
CA ALA A 508 14.61 43.00 11.58
C ALA A 508 15.36 42.95 12.92
N ALA A 509 14.95 42.07 13.85
CA ALA A 509 15.67 41.84 15.11
C ALA A 509 17.01 41.10 14.92
N MET A 510 17.19 40.33 13.84
CA MET A 510 18.47 39.73 13.46
C MET A 510 19.42 40.71 12.74
N ILE A 511 18.88 41.72 12.03
CA ILE A 511 19.67 42.73 11.31
C ILE A 511 20.14 43.87 12.23
N VAL A 512 19.56 44.03 13.43
CA VAL A 512 20.09 44.93 14.46
C VAL A 512 20.96 44.10 15.43
N PRO A 513 22.25 43.99 15.13
CA PRO A 513 23.20 44.73 15.95
C PRO A 513 24.24 45.46 15.08
N THR A 514 24.96 46.41 15.69
CA THR A 514 26.11 47.16 15.12
C THR A 514 25.83 48.57 14.56
N ILE A 515 25.19 49.45 15.34
CA ILE A 515 25.55 50.88 15.36
C ILE A 515 25.53 51.36 16.82
N ALA A 516 26.47 50.86 17.62
CA ALA A 516 26.79 51.40 18.94
C ALA A 516 28.24 51.02 19.25
N GLY A 517 29.18 51.76 18.66
CA GLY A 517 30.60 51.59 18.92
C GLY A 517 31.44 52.33 17.89
N THR A 518 32.22 53.29 18.38
CA THR A 518 33.36 53.98 17.73
C THR A 518 33.09 55.25 16.93
N THR A 519 32.99 56.38 17.65
CA THR A 519 33.76 57.62 17.43
C THR A 519 33.99 58.22 18.83
N ALA A 520 35.15 58.03 19.46
CA ALA A 520 36.36 58.84 19.34
C ALA A 520 36.27 60.18 20.11
N GLU A 521 36.80 60.19 21.34
CA GLU A 521 37.42 61.35 21.99
C GLU A 521 38.69 60.88 22.71
N GLY A 522 39.82 61.55 22.46
CA GLY A 522 40.96 61.60 23.39
C GLY A 522 42.32 61.09 22.92
N LEU A 523 43.06 61.99 22.26
CA LEU A 523 44.53 62.10 22.10
C LEU A 523 45.29 61.07 21.25
#